data_AF-A0A3N6GZG3-F1
#
_entry.id   AF-A0A3N6GZG3-F1
#
_cell.length_a   1.000
_cell.length_b   1.000
_cell.length_c   1.000
_cell.angle_alpha   90.00
_cell.angle_beta   90.00
_cell.angle_gamma   90.00
#
_symmetry.space_group_name_H-M   'P 1'
#
loop_
_entity.id
_entity.type
_entity.pdbx_description
1 polymer ?
#
loop_
_entity_poly.entity_id
_entity_poly.type
_entity_poly.pdbx_seq_one_letter_code
_entity_poly.pdbx_strand_id
1 'polypeptide(L)' 'MATYRTKDGHTVGLGSTVWAINGQGPFTLAEPDHSAPPGWVCAVSGDGEDIRLHGPEDISLYYNLVRRVEV' A
#
# COMPACT_ATOMS: atom_id res chain seq x y z
N MET A 1 7.05 -12.76 5.66
CA MET A 1 6.12 -11.63 5.43
C MET A 1 6.32 -11.14 4.02
N ALA A 2 5.26 -10.98 3.23
CA ALA A 2 5.37 -10.44 1.88
C ALA A 2 5.81 -8.97 1.96
N THR A 3 6.83 -8.61 1.19
CA THR A 3 7.34 -7.23 1.09
C THR A 3 7.25 -6.78 -0.35
N TYR A 4 6.84 -5.54 -0.53
CA TYR A 4 6.57 -4.94 -1.82
C TYR A 4 7.44 -3.71 -2.02
N ARG A 5 7.85 -3.46 -3.26
CA ARG A 5 8.67 -2.31 -3.61
C ARG A 5 7.78 -1.17 -4.10
N THR A 6 7.85 -0.01 -3.45
CA THR A 6 7.18 1.20 -3.93
C THR A 6 7.94 1.77 -5.12
N LYS A 7 7.27 2.58 -5.94
CA LYS A 7 7.88 3.25 -7.09
C LYS A 7 9.03 4.20 -6.71
N ASP A 8 9.02 4.78 -5.51
CA ASP A 8 10.11 5.64 -5.05
C ASP A 8 11.30 4.85 -4.43
N GLY A 9 11.22 3.52 -4.42
CA GLY A 9 12.29 2.66 -3.95
C GLY A 9 12.28 2.41 -2.43
N HIS A 10 11.15 2.58 -1.76
CA HIS A 10 10.94 2.07 -0.41
C HIS A 10 10.38 0.64 -0.44
N THR A 11 10.58 -0.08 0.66
CA THR A 11 9.99 -1.40 0.87
C THR A 11 8.86 -1.25 1.87
N VAL A 12 7.66 -1.74 1.52
CA VAL A 12 6.46 -1.73 2.35
C VAL A 12 5.96 -3.16 2.54
N GLY A 13 5.24 -3.41 3.63
CA GLY A 13 4.62 -4.70 3.92
C GLY A 13 3.15 -4.55 4.23
N LEU A 14 2.48 -5.68 4.47
CA LEU A 14 1.13 -5.68 5.03
C LEU A 14 1.09 -4.87 6.34
N GLY A 15 0.04 -4.07 6.52
CA GLY A 15 -0.12 -3.11 7.60
C GLY A 15 0.58 -1.77 7.40
N SER A 16 1.40 -1.60 6.35
CA SER A 16 2.03 -0.31 6.04
C SER A 16 1.02 0.69 5.49
N THR A 17 1.22 1.96 5.81
CA THR A 17 0.44 3.06 5.24
C THR A 17 1.12 3.59 3.98
N VAL A 18 0.34 3.71 2.90
CA VAL A 18 0.79 4.24 1.60
C VAL A 18 -0.19 5.31 1.09
N TRP A 19 0.28 6.18 0.21
CA TRP A 19 -0.53 7.22 -0.44
C TRP A 19 -0.50 7.04 -1.95
N ALA A 20 -1.57 7.37 -2.66
CA ALA A 20 -1.57 7.34 -4.11
C ALA A 20 -0.76 8.49 -4.74
N ILE A 21 -0.35 8.32 -6.01
CA ILE A 21 0.42 9.31 -6.80
C ILE A 21 -0.28 10.67 -6.84
N ASN A 22 -1.59 10.64 -6.94
CA ASN A 22 -2.46 11.82 -7.01
C ASN A 22 -2.71 12.47 -5.63
N GLY A 23 -2.04 12.00 -4.57
CA GLY A 23 -2.20 12.49 -3.21
C GLY A 23 -3.40 11.91 -2.44
N GLN A 24 -4.18 10.99 -3.03
CA GLN A 24 -5.25 10.29 -2.31
C GLN A 24 -4.68 9.33 -1.25
N GLY A 25 -5.44 9.11 -0.18
CA GLY A 25 -5.06 8.26 0.95
C GLY A 25 -5.24 8.99 2.28
N PRO A 26 -4.72 8.46 3.40
CA PRO A 26 -3.86 7.26 3.50
C PRO A 26 -4.60 5.94 3.23
N PHE A 27 -3.89 4.97 2.65
CA PHE A 27 -4.35 3.59 2.49
C PHE A 27 -3.50 2.64 3.34
N THR A 28 -4.13 1.62 3.91
CA THR A 28 -3.46 0.53 4.61
C THR A 28 -3.33 -0.67 3.69
N LEU A 29 -2.13 -1.24 3.59
CA LEU A 29 -1.90 -2.48 2.85
C LEU A 29 -2.47 -3.67 3.63
N ALA A 30 -3.36 -4.43 3.02
CA ALA A 30 -3.99 -5.61 3.60
C ALA A 30 -3.76 -6.83 2.71
N GLU A 31 -3.83 -8.01 3.32
CA GLU A 31 -3.80 -9.26 2.57
C GLU A 31 -5.01 -9.30 1.64
N PRO A 32 -4.83 -9.63 0.36
CA PRO A 32 -5.95 -9.74 -0.55
C PRO A 32 -6.74 -11.03 -0.25
N ASP A 33 -8.00 -11.05 -0.69
CA ASP A 33 -8.81 -12.25 -0.60
C ASP A 33 -8.18 -13.41 -1.40
N HIS A 34 -8.54 -14.65 -1.06
CA HIS A 34 -7.99 -15.88 -1.64
C HIS A 34 -8.27 -16.01 -3.15
N SER A 35 -9.18 -15.18 -3.67
CA SER A 35 -9.48 -15.03 -5.09
C SER A 35 -8.45 -14.19 -5.87
N ALA A 36 -7.56 -13.45 -5.19
CA ALA A 36 -6.54 -12.64 -5.86
C ALA A 36 -5.34 -13.47 -6.33
N PRO A 37 -4.66 -13.06 -7.42
CA PRO A 37 -3.46 -13.74 -7.86
C PRO A 37 -2.33 -13.65 -6.81
N PRO A 38 -1.43 -14.64 -6.76
CA PRO A 38 -0.33 -14.65 -5.80
C PRO A 38 0.55 -13.41 -5.96
N GLY A 39 0.93 -12.80 -4.83
CA GLY A 39 1.78 -11.61 -4.79
C GLY A 39 1.03 -10.29 -4.93
N TRP A 40 -0.30 -10.29 -5.01
CA TRP A 40 -1.10 -9.07 -4.99
C TRP A 40 -1.30 -8.54 -3.56
N VAL A 41 -1.83 -7.32 -3.46
CA VAL A 41 -2.15 -6.66 -2.19
C VAL A 41 -3.42 -5.82 -2.32
N CYS A 42 -4.15 -5.65 -1.22
CA CYS A 42 -5.25 -4.69 -1.13
C CYS A 42 -4.77 -3.39 -0.48
N ALA A 43 -5.12 -2.25 -1.08
CA ALA A 43 -5.02 -0.94 -0.44
C ALA A 43 -6.41 -0.56 0.08
N VAL A 44 -6.53 -0.36 1.39
CA VAL A 44 -7.79 -0.10 2.08
C VAL A 44 -7.78 1.32 2.64
N SER A 45 -8.77 2.14 2.30
CA SER A 45 -8.89 3.50 2.86
C SER A 45 -9.16 3.46 4.37
N GLY A 46 -8.83 4.53 5.09
CA GLY A 46 -9.01 4.59 6.55
C GLY A 46 -10.46 4.38 7.03
N ASP A 47 -11.43 4.74 6.18
CA ASP A 47 -12.87 4.51 6.36
C ASP A 47 -13.34 3.09 5.99
N GLY A 48 -12.52 2.32 5.25
CA GLY A 48 -12.83 0.97 4.80
C GLY A 48 -13.82 0.86 3.63
N GLU A 49 -14.30 1.98 3.07
CA GLU A 49 -15.26 1.98 1.95
C GLU A 49 -14.57 1.77 0.59
N ASP A 50 -13.30 2.18 0.47
CA ASP A 50 -12.51 2.03 -0.75
C ASP A 50 -11.42 0.96 -0.57
N ILE A 51 -11.59 -0.15 -1.30
CA ILE A 51 -10.64 -1.28 -1.35
C ILE A 51 -10.17 -1.42 -2.80
N ARG A 52 -8.86 -1.27 -3.01
CA ARG A 52 -8.23 -1.39 -4.34
C ARG A 52 -7.27 -2.55 -4.36
N LEU A 53 -7.47 -3.45 -5.32
CA LEU A 53 -6.63 -4.62 -5.51
C LEU A 53 -5.50 -4.28 -6.50
N HIS A 54 -4.26 -4.46 -6.07
CA HIS A 54 -3.06 -4.10 -6.84
C HIS A 54 -2.12 -5.28 -7.00
N GLY A 55 -1.55 -5.41 -8.21
CA GLY A 55 -0.43 -6.30 -8.45
C GLY A 55 0.85 -5.81 -7.75
N PRO A 56 1.85 -6.69 -7.59
CA PRO A 56 3.11 -6.34 -6.91
C PRO A 56 3.89 -5.23 -7.64
N GLU A 57 3.77 -5.15 -8.97
CA GLU A 57 4.33 -4.08 -9.81
C GLU A 57 3.52 -2.77 -9.77
N ASP A 58 2.26 -2.85 -9.37
CA ASP A 58 1.30 -1.75 -9.31
C ASP A 58 1.20 -1.07 -7.94
N ILE A 59 2.03 -1.48 -6.97
CA ILE A 59 2.22 -0.80 -5.67
C ILE A 59 2.88 0.59 -5.80
N SER A 60 2.84 1.13 -7.00
CA SER A 60 2.74 2.53 -7.40
C SER A 60 1.91 3.49 -6.52
N LEU A 61 1.56 3.17 -5.28
CA LEU A 61 1.02 4.08 -4.28
C LEU A 61 2.22 4.66 -3.48
N TYR A 62 2.56 5.87 -3.91
CA TYR A 62 3.76 6.67 -3.88
C TYR A 62 4.51 7.06 -2.61
N TYR A 63 4.06 6.88 -1.37
CA TYR A 63 4.90 7.32 -0.24
C TYR A 63 4.71 6.41 0.97
N ASN A 64 5.79 5.95 1.59
CA ASN A 64 5.73 5.64 3.02
C ASN A 64 6.11 6.96 3.69
N LEU A 65 5.12 7.77 4.04
CA LEU A 65 5.33 8.87 4.96
C LEU A 65 5.55 8.23 6.33
N VAL A 66 6.72 7.59 6.51
CA VAL A 66 7.35 7.50 7.82
C VAL A 66 7.34 8.94 8.24
N ARG A 67 6.45 9.29 9.18
CA ARG A 67 6.48 10.58 9.82
C ARG A 67 7.91 10.75 10.26
N ARG A 68 8.65 11.58 9.54
CA ARG A 68 9.89 12.14 10.02
C ARG A 68 9.41 12.93 11.23
N VAL A 69 9.51 12.31 12.40
CA VAL A 69 9.55 13.04 13.65
C VAL A 69 10.85 13.81 13.53
N GLU A 70 10.76 15.01 12.97
CA GLU A 70 11.80 16.00 13.16
C GLU A 70 11.74 16.33 14.66
N VAL A 71 12.85 15.96 15.33
CA VAL A 71 13.17 16.27 16.73
C VAL A 71 13.25 17.78 16.93
#